data_AF-A0A2N1W9U4-F1
#
_entry.id   AF-A0A2N1W9U4-F1
#
_cell.length_a   1.000
_cell.length_b   1.000
_cell.length_c   1.000
_cell.angle_alpha   90.00
_cell.angle_beta   90.00
_cell.angle_gamma   90.00
#
_symmetry.space_group_name_H-M   'P 1'
#
loop_
_entity.id
_entity.type
_entity.pdbx_description
1 polymer ?
#
loop_
_entity_poly.entity_id
_entity_poly.type
_entity_poly.pdbx_seq_one_letter_code
_entity_poly.pdbx_strand_id
1 'polypeptide(L)'
;MEQVLAPRFEFRPKNPMNAPTDGFEYGEGGYDPTKRNVGFNSDEGKIQIEIAGLAEPKSDEAKRIIKEDLNELIAAVVQDKETIEHGIFDKEMMPQEITQVQVGKIVRERHPDLEEEDQEAIRQRVVAAMAFTQEAKKGMIKESQDGGYQAGLLNTAFVNSVRRFAMDVRELDIDLIDSINPFGAAYSILSKAMNEERLRAIQAIVQAKRMTISPEEAKQLATRAVMFKRDRARIPSLTAADPWERRMAEGAKAFMKFKSEGKYER
;
A
#
# COMPACT_ATOMS: atom_id res chain seq x y z
N MET A 1 13.30 13.67 -25.74
CA MET A 1 12.51 12.72 -24.94
C MET A 1 12.51 13.26 -23.52
N GLU A 2 11.48 14.02 -23.14
CA GLU A 2 11.29 14.37 -21.73
C GLU A 2 10.94 13.07 -21.01
N GLN A 3 11.93 12.57 -20.26
CA GLN A 3 11.74 11.45 -19.37
C GLN A 3 10.79 11.96 -18.29
N VAL A 4 9.51 11.56 -18.35
CA VAL A 4 8.57 11.77 -17.25
C VAL A 4 9.10 10.91 -16.11
N LEU A 5 9.97 11.50 -15.28
CA LEU A 5 10.49 10.85 -14.09
C LEU A 5 9.29 10.48 -13.24
N ALA A 6 9.18 9.19 -12.88
CA ALA A 6 8.24 8.77 -11.87
C ALA A 6 8.47 9.63 -10.61
N PRO A 7 7.41 10.24 -10.05
CA PRO A 7 7.56 11.18 -8.95
C PRO A 7 8.22 10.50 -7.76
N ARG A 8 9.19 11.19 -7.18
CA ARG A 8 9.96 10.67 -6.04
C ARG A 8 9.21 10.99 -4.77
N PHE A 9 8.48 10.00 -4.26
CA PHE A 9 7.78 10.13 -2.99
C PHE A 9 8.74 10.04 -1.81
N GLU A 10 8.55 10.92 -0.85
CA GLU A 10 9.21 10.90 0.45
C GLU A 10 8.14 10.79 1.55
N PHE A 11 7.88 9.57 1.99
CA PHE A 11 6.91 9.32 3.05
C PHE A 11 7.55 9.47 4.43
N ARG A 12 6.95 10.32 5.27
CA ARG A 12 7.40 10.56 6.64
C ARG A 12 6.30 10.22 7.65
N PRO A 13 6.64 9.68 8.82
CA PRO A 13 5.67 9.55 9.90
C PRO A 13 5.20 10.93 10.35
N LYS A 14 3.89 11.08 10.59
CA LYS A 14 3.36 12.30 11.21
C LYS A 14 3.71 12.31 12.70
N ASN A 15 4.44 13.33 13.14
CA ASN A 15 4.80 13.56 14.54
C ASN A 15 4.54 15.04 14.92
N PRO A 16 4.07 15.35 16.14
CA PRO A 16 3.96 16.72 16.64
C PRO A 16 5.23 17.57 16.56
N MET A 17 6.41 16.95 16.54
CA MET A 17 7.71 17.63 16.43
C MET A 17 8.16 17.87 14.98
N ASN A 18 7.40 17.41 13.99
CA ASN A 18 7.73 17.68 12.60
C ASN A 18 7.67 19.19 12.32
N ALA A 19 8.58 19.64 11.47
CA ALA A 19 8.69 21.01 11.00
C ALA A 19 8.68 21.02 9.46
N PRO A 20 8.37 22.17 8.83
CA PRO A 20 8.56 22.31 7.38
C PRO A 20 9.99 21.96 7.00
N THR A 21 10.15 21.21 5.91
CA THR A 21 11.47 20.89 5.34
C THR A 21 11.88 22.01 4.40
N ASP A 22 13.11 22.50 4.53
CA ASP A 22 13.65 23.53 3.65
C ASP A 22 13.55 23.12 2.18
N GLY A 23 13.12 24.05 1.33
CA GLY A 23 12.91 23.80 -0.10
C GLY A 23 11.60 23.08 -0.47
N PHE A 24 10.73 22.77 0.50
CA PHE A 24 9.40 22.21 0.22
C PHE A 24 8.29 23.26 0.36
N GLU A 25 7.41 23.30 -0.63
CA GLU A 25 6.20 24.13 -0.64
C GLU A 25 4.97 23.31 -0.24
N TYR A 26 4.28 23.75 0.81
CA TYR A 26 3.13 23.04 1.40
C TYR A 26 1.76 23.56 0.92
N GLY A 27 1.72 24.33 -0.17
CA GLY A 27 0.52 24.93 -0.74
C GLY A 27 0.11 26.25 -0.06
N GLU A 28 -1.05 26.80 -0.43
CA GLU A 28 -1.50 28.15 -0.01
C GLU A 28 -1.60 28.31 1.52
N GLY A 29 -1.93 27.24 2.25
CA GLY A 29 -2.03 27.27 3.71
C GLY A 29 -0.69 27.10 4.45
N GLY A 30 0.40 26.84 3.73
CA GLY A 30 1.69 26.51 4.34
C GLY A 30 1.67 25.20 5.14
N TYR A 31 2.70 24.99 5.96
CA TYR A 31 2.81 23.82 6.84
C TYR A 31 1.91 23.98 8.07
N ASP A 32 1.06 22.99 8.34
CA ASP A 32 0.18 22.94 9.51
C ASP A 32 0.61 21.79 10.45
N PRO A 33 1.16 22.09 11.64
CA PRO A 33 1.64 21.05 12.57
C PRO A 33 0.52 20.14 13.07
N THR A 34 -0.75 20.60 13.03
CA THR A 34 -1.91 19.82 13.49
C THR A 34 -2.46 18.86 12.43
N LYS A 35 -2.03 18.99 11.18
CA LYS A 35 -2.49 18.18 10.05
C LYS A 35 -1.36 17.35 9.44
N ARG A 36 -1.73 16.44 8.55
CA ARG A 36 -0.77 15.79 7.66
C ARG A 36 -0.48 16.74 6.51
N ASN A 37 0.80 16.93 6.23
CA ASN A 37 1.24 17.87 5.20
C ASN A 37 1.71 17.15 3.94
N VAL A 38 1.48 17.79 2.80
CA VAL A 38 2.06 17.40 1.51
C VAL A 38 2.92 18.54 1.00
N GLY A 39 4.24 18.33 1.01
CA GLY A 39 5.22 19.27 0.50
C GLY A 39 5.65 18.90 -0.92
N PHE A 40 5.91 19.89 -1.75
CA PHE A 40 6.51 19.69 -3.06
C PHE A 40 7.82 20.47 -3.17
N ASN A 41 8.88 19.79 -3.61
CA ASN A 41 10.14 20.43 -3.97
C ASN A 41 10.27 20.37 -5.50
N SER A 42 10.13 21.51 -6.16
CA SER A 42 10.17 21.65 -7.61
C SER A 42 11.55 21.37 -8.19
N ASP A 43 12.61 21.73 -7.46
CA ASP A 43 13.98 21.63 -7.92
C ASP A 43 14.44 20.16 -7.98
N GLU A 44 14.00 19.36 -7.01
CA GLU A 44 14.33 17.93 -6.91
C GLU A 44 13.24 17.01 -7.49
N GLY A 45 12.06 17.54 -7.82
CA GLY A 45 10.90 16.77 -8.26
C GLY A 45 10.39 15.79 -7.20
N LYS A 46 10.50 16.15 -5.91
CA LYS A 46 10.11 15.31 -4.78
C LYS A 46 8.77 15.73 -4.20
N ILE A 47 7.98 14.73 -3.81
CA ILE A 47 6.72 14.93 -3.09
C ILE A 47 6.87 14.32 -1.70
N GLN A 48 6.88 15.16 -0.67
CA GLN A 48 6.94 14.72 0.71
C GLN A 48 5.53 14.61 1.28
N ILE A 49 5.21 13.49 1.93
CA ILE A 49 3.87 13.22 2.45
C ILE A 49 4.00 12.71 3.89
N GLU A 50 3.32 13.39 4.82
CA GLU A 50 3.19 12.92 6.20
C GLU A 50 2.04 11.92 6.34
N ILE A 51 2.31 10.73 6.88
CA ILE A 51 1.31 9.68 7.08
C ILE A 51 1.28 9.33 8.57
N ALA A 52 0.09 9.29 9.17
CA ALA A 52 -0.05 8.86 10.56
C ALA A 52 0.08 7.34 10.70
N GLY A 53 0.71 6.90 11.79
CA GLY A 53 0.92 5.47 12.07
C GLY A 53 1.98 4.82 11.18
N LEU A 54 2.63 5.57 10.29
CA LEU A 54 3.72 5.05 9.46
C LEU A 54 4.90 4.64 10.36
N ALA A 55 5.32 3.38 10.27
CA ALA A 55 6.43 2.83 11.03
C ALA A 55 7.74 3.53 10.66
N GLU A 56 8.68 3.71 11.58
CA GLU A 56 9.97 4.33 11.29
C GLU A 56 11.06 3.26 11.10
N PRO A 57 11.86 3.29 10.02
CA PRO A 57 12.94 2.34 9.83
C PRO A 57 14.03 2.59 10.89
N LYS A 58 14.43 1.52 11.59
CA LYS A 58 15.44 1.52 12.63
C LYS A 58 16.85 1.36 12.06
N SER A 59 17.05 0.41 11.13
CA SER A 59 18.38 0.18 10.53
C SER A 59 18.71 1.15 9.40
N ASP A 60 20.00 1.37 9.19
CA ASP A 60 20.48 2.18 8.07
C ASP A 60 20.24 1.49 6.72
N GLU A 61 20.25 0.16 6.70
CA GLU A 61 19.91 -0.61 5.50
C GLU A 61 18.44 -0.43 5.12
N ALA A 62 17.51 -0.46 6.08
CA ALA A 62 16.10 -0.19 5.79
C ALA A 62 15.88 1.24 5.27
N LYS A 63 16.59 2.23 5.83
CA LYS A 63 16.57 3.62 5.32
C LYS A 63 17.10 3.71 3.89
N ARG A 64 18.20 3.00 3.58
CA ARG A 64 18.80 2.94 2.24
C ARG A 64 17.80 2.33 1.25
N ILE A 65 17.22 1.17 1.57
CA ILE A 65 16.23 0.48 0.74
C ILE A 65 15.03 1.40 0.45
N ILE A 66 14.48 2.07 1.47
CA ILE A 66 13.35 2.99 1.29
C ILE A 66 13.71 4.15 0.35
N LYS A 67 14.94 4.63 0.39
CA LYS A 67 15.39 5.79 -0.39
C LYS A 67 15.80 5.43 -1.83
N GLU A 68 16.46 4.29 -2.01
CA GLU A 68 17.18 3.94 -3.23
C GLU A 68 16.53 2.78 -3.99
N ASP A 69 16.04 1.77 -3.28
CA ASP A 69 15.62 0.49 -3.87
C ASP A 69 14.10 0.27 -3.83
N LEU A 70 13.32 1.23 -3.33
CA LEU A 70 11.87 1.09 -3.19
C LEU A 70 11.19 0.75 -4.52
N ASN A 71 11.71 1.28 -5.64
CA ASN A 71 11.21 0.99 -6.97
C ASN A 71 11.42 -0.47 -7.38
N GLU A 72 12.49 -1.12 -6.92
CA GLU A 72 12.75 -2.54 -7.19
C GLU A 72 11.75 -3.42 -6.44
N LEU A 73 11.38 -3.05 -5.21
CA LEU A 73 10.34 -3.72 -4.45
C LEU A 73 8.95 -3.53 -5.06
N ILE A 74 8.63 -2.31 -5.51
CA ILE A 74 7.40 -2.06 -6.28
C ILE A 74 7.39 -2.93 -7.55
N ALA A 75 8.52 -3.01 -8.26
CA ALA A 75 8.67 -3.85 -9.44
C ALA A 75 8.41 -5.34 -9.11
N ALA A 76 8.95 -5.84 -8.00
CA ALA A 76 8.71 -7.20 -7.53
C ALA A 76 7.21 -7.44 -7.26
N VAL A 77 6.52 -6.50 -6.59
CA VAL A 77 5.08 -6.58 -6.33
C VAL A 77 4.25 -6.61 -7.61
N VAL A 78 4.56 -5.77 -8.59
CA VAL A 78 3.83 -5.75 -9.88
C VAL A 78 4.24 -6.86 -10.85
N GLN A 79 5.22 -7.69 -10.49
CA GLN A 79 5.62 -8.89 -11.23
C GLN A 79 5.09 -10.17 -10.57
N ASP A 80 4.70 -10.12 -9.29
CA ASP A 80 4.17 -11.28 -8.59
C ASP A 80 2.77 -11.64 -9.11
N LYS A 81 2.69 -12.79 -9.78
CA LYS A 81 1.48 -13.24 -10.46
C LYS A 81 0.32 -13.44 -9.50
N GLU A 82 0.57 -14.00 -8.32
CA GLU A 82 -0.45 -14.25 -7.30
C GLU A 82 -1.06 -12.93 -6.82
N THR A 83 -0.20 -11.97 -6.46
CA THR A 83 -0.58 -10.63 -6.02
C THR A 83 -1.41 -9.89 -7.08
N ILE A 84 -1.00 -9.95 -8.34
CA ILE A 84 -1.71 -9.31 -9.46
C ILE A 84 -3.06 -9.99 -9.73
N GLU A 85 -3.08 -11.32 -9.82
CA GLU A 85 -4.31 -12.09 -10.10
C GLU A 85 -5.38 -11.76 -9.07
N HIS A 86 -5.02 -11.84 -7.79
CA HIS A 86 -5.92 -11.53 -6.70
C HIS A 86 -6.28 -10.03 -6.67
N GLY A 87 -5.30 -9.14 -6.83
CA GLY A 87 -5.54 -7.70 -6.83
C GLY A 87 -6.45 -7.19 -7.94
N ILE A 88 -6.46 -7.86 -9.10
CA ILE A 88 -7.29 -7.47 -10.23
C ILE A 88 -8.64 -8.20 -10.23
N PHE A 89 -8.64 -9.51 -9.99
CA PHE A 89 -9.81 -10.35 -10.27
C PHE A 89 -10.56 -10.82 -9.03
N ASP A 90 -9.95 -10.80 -7.84
CA ASP A 90 -10.59 -11.27 -6.62
C ASP A 90 -11.33 -10.14 -5.89
N LYS A 91 -12.59 -9.90 -6.30
CA LYS A 91 -13.43 -8.84 -5.71
C LYS A 91 -13.83 -9.10 -4.26
N GLU A 92 -13.69 -10.33 -3.78
CA GLU A 92 -14.05 -10.70 -2.42
C GLU A 92 -12.83 -10.70 -1.48
N MET A 93 -11.62 -10.57 -2.04
CA MET A 93 -10.42 -10.41 -1.25
C MET A 93 -10.35 -9.02 -0.66
N MET A 94 -10.02 -8.97 0.63
CA MET A 94 -9.82 -7.69 1.30
C MET A 94 -8.52 -7.05 0.80
N PRO A 95 -8.48 -5.73 0.53
CA PRO A 95 -7.26 -5.04 0.13
C PRO A 95 -6.09 -5.30 1.07
N GLN A 96 -6.36 -5.44 2.38
CA GLN A 96 -5.39 -5.75 3.41
C GLN A 96 -4.71 -7.12 3.22
N GLU A 97 -5.40 -8.10 2.64
CA GLU A 97 -4.75 -9.38 2.30
C GLU A 97 -3.68 -9.17 1.22
N ILE A 98 -3.83 -8.19 0.32
CA ILE A 98 -2.79 -7.86 -0.66
C ILE A 98 -1.71 -7.00 0.00
N THR A 99 -2.10 -5.87 0.58
CA THR A 99 -1.18 -4.83 1.07
C THR A 99 -0.40 -5.29 2.30
N GLN A 100 -0.98 -6.08 3.19
CA GLN A 100 -0.32 -6.54 4.41
C GLN A 100 0.27 -7.93 4.29
N VAL A 101 -0.42 -8.87 3.61
CA VAL A 101 0.04 -10.26 3.52
C VAL A 101 0.93 -10.45 2.28
N GLN A 102 0.42 -10.25 1.08
CA GLN A 102 1.20 -10.53 -0.13
C GLN A 102 2.42 -9.60 -0.28
N VAL A 103 2.27 -8.29 -0.09
CA VAL A 103 3.43 -7.37 -0.12
C VAL A 103 4.40 -7.66 1.05
N GLY A 104 3.88 -8.03 2.23
CA GLY A 104 4.70 -8.40 3.38
C GLY A 104 5.53 -9.66 3.14
N LYS A 105 4.98 -10.65 2.43
CA LYS A 105 5.71 -11.83 1.94
C LYS A 105 6.85 -11.43 1.00
N ILE A 106 6.57 -10.60 -0.01
CA ILE A 106 7.56 -10.16 -1.00
C ILE A 106 8.73 -9.41 -0.35
N VAL A 107 8.45 -8.48 0.57
CA VAL A 107 9.50 -7.74 1.29
C VAL A 107 10.38 -8.69 2.11
N ARG A 108 9.79 -9.69 2.77
CA ARG A 108 10.53 -10.69 3.56
C ARG A 108 11.38 -11.62 2.71
N GLU A 109 10.87 -12.04 1.56
CA GLU A 109 11.64 -12.86 0.62
C GLU A 109 12.82 -12.08 0.02
N ARG A 110 12.68 -10.76 -0.16
CA ARG A 110 13.73 -9.88 -0.69
C ARG A 110 14.75 -9.45 0.35
N HIS A 111 14.32 -9.28 1.60
CA HIS A 111 15.15 -8.81 2.71
C HIS A 111 14.97 -9.68 3.96
N PRO A 112 15.34 -10.98 3.89
CA PRO A 112 15.15 -11.90 5.01
C PRO A 112 16.01 -11.58 6.22
N ASP A 113 17.12 -10.85 6.02
CA ASP A 113 18.09 -10.50 7.05
C ASP A 113 17.68 -9.27 7.88
N LEU A 114 16.61 -8.58 7.50
CA LEU A 114 16.08 -7.44 8.24
C LEU A 114 15.13 -7.88 9.35
N GLU A 115 15.12 -7.13 10.45
CA GLU A 115 14.16 -7.30 11.53
C GLU A 115 12.72 -7.00 11.07
N GLU A 116 11.74 -7.61 11.74
CA GLU A 116 10.32 -7.52 11.35
C GLU A 116 9.81 -6.07 11.31
N GLU A 117 10.28 -5.20 12.21
CA GLU A 117 9.84 -3.78 12.20
C GLU A 117 10.38 -3.00 11.00
N ASP A 118 11.58 -3.32 10.53
CA ASP A 118 12.18 -2.70 9.36
C ASP A 118 11.50 -3.19 8.07
N GLN A 119 11.21 -4.49 8.00
CA GLN A 119 10.42 -5.06 6.92
C GLN A 119 9.02 -4.42 6.85
N GLU A 120 8.37 -4.20 8.00
CA GLU A 120 7.09 -3.50 8.04
C GLU A 120 7.22 -2.04 7.61
N ALA A 121 8.27 -1.33 8.05
CA ALA A 121 8.51 0.03 7.60
C ALA A 121 8.65 0.10 6.08
N ILE A 122 9.43 -0.81 5.47
CA ILE A 122 9.60 -0.90 4.01
C ILE A 122 8.27 -1.22 3.31
N ARG A 123 7.54 -2.24 3.77
CA ARG A 123 6.24 -2.65 3.21
C ARG A 123 5.27 -1.46 3.15
N GLN A 124 5.16 -0.70 4.22
CA GLN A 124 4.28 0.47 4.27
C GLN A 124 4.65 1.55 3.23
N ARG A 125 5.94 1.76 2.95
CA ARG A 125 6.35 2.70 1.87
C ARG A 125 6.02 2.16 0.50
N VAL A 126 6.18 0.85 0.28
CA VAL A 126 5.82 0.22 -1.00
C VAL A 126 4.33 0.42 -1.26
N VAL A 127 3.48 0.08 -0.29
CA VAL A 127 2.01 0.24 -0.43
C VAL A 127 1.62 1.71 -0.58
N ALA A 128 2.21 2.62 0.21
CA ALA A 128 1.95 4.05 0.07
C ALA A 128 2.32 4.56 -1.32
N ALA A 129 3.52 4.23 -1.82
CA ALA A 129 3.95 4.61 -3.17
C ALA A 129 2.97 4.12 -4.25
N MET A 130 2.52 2.86 -4.15
CA MET A 130 1.54 2.29 -5.07
C MET A 130 0.19 3.01 -4.98
N ALA A 131 -0.34 3.22 -3.77
CA ALA A 131 -1.63 3.88 -3.55
C ALA A 131 -1.64 5.31 -4.11
N PHE A 132 -0.63 6.12 -3.76
CA PHE A 132 -0.50 7.49 -4.24
C PHE A 132 -0.28 7.57 -5.75
N THR A 133 0.52 6.67 -6.33
CA THR A 133 0.69 6.59 -7.78
C THR A 133 -0.63 6.29 -8.49
N GLN A 134 -1.43 5.37 -7.94
CA GLN A 134 -2.72 5.01 -8.52
C GLN A 134 -3.72 6.15 -8.43
N GLU A 135 -3.78 6.85 -7.30
CA GLU A 135 -4.71 7.97 -7.15
C GLU A 135 -4.31 9.15 -8.05
N ALA A 136 -3.01 9.42 -8.18
CA ALA A 136 -2.54 10.44 -9.11
C ALA A 136 -2.92 10.12 -10.56
N LYS A 137 -2.80 8.86 -10.98
CA LYS A 137 -3.26 8.41 -12.31
C LYS A 137 -4.76 8.58 -12.49
N LYS A 138 -5.59 8.30 -11.48
CA LYS A 138 -7.04 8.52 -11.55
C LYS A 138 -7.38 10.00 -11.71
N GLY A 139 -6.69 10.87 -10.98
CA GLY A 139 -6.87 12.32 -11.08
C GLY A 139 -6.53 12.84 -12.47
N MET A 140 -5.41 12.41 -13.04
CA MET A 140 -5.03 12.76 -14.42
C MET A 140 -6.05 12.30 -15.47
N ILE A 141 -6.62 11.10 -15.32
CA ILE A 141 -7.68 10.61 -16.23
C ILE A 141 -8.94 11.48 -16.12
N LYS A 142 -9.35 11.89 -14.91
CA LYS A 142 -10.51 12.77 -14.72
C LYS A 142 -10.28 14.16 -15.32
N GLU A 143 -9.13 14.78 -15.09
CA GLU A 143 -8.81 16.10 -15.66
C GLU A 143 -8.73 16.07 -17.19
N SER A 144 -8.26 14.97 -17.79
CA SER A 144 -8.20 14.81 -19.24
C SER A 144 -9.56 14.73 -19.94
N GLN A 145 -10.64 14.44 -19.21
CA GLN A 145 -12.00 14.46 -19.75
C GLN A 145 -12.60 15.88 -19.79
N ASP A 146 -12.08 16.81 -18.97
CA ASP A 146 -12.58 18.20 -18.85
C ASP A 146 -11.70 19.25 -19.54
N GLY A 147 -10.45 18.94 -19.93
CA GLY A 147 -9.57 19.88 -20.59
C GLY A 147 -8.39 19.24 -21.34
N GLY A 148 -8.20 19.62 -22.62
CA GLY A 148 -7.19 19.06 -23.51
C GLY A 148 -5.73 19.23 -23.03
N TYR A 149 -4.91 18.22 -23.34
CA TYR A 149 -3.53 18.06 -22.88
C TYR A 149 -2.56 19.21 -23.28
N GLN A 150 -1.83 19.75 -22.29
CA GLN A 150 -0.50 20.36 -22.49
C GLN A 150 0.50 19.68 -21.55
N ALA A 151 1.68 19.31 -22.04
CA ALA A 151 2.66 18.49 -21.29
C ALA A 151 3.15 19.16 -19.98
N GLY A 152 3.20 20.50 -19.92
CA GLY A 152 3.51 21.23 -18.68
C GLY A 152 2.45 21.11 -17.58
N LEU A 153 1.21 20.78 -17.93
CA LEU A 153 0.10 20.56 -16.99
C LEU A 153 0.15 19.17 -16.36
N LEU A 154 0.88 18.19 -16.93
CA LEU A 154 0.89 16.81 -16.44
C LEU A 154 1.58 16.68 -15.07
N ASN A 155 2.67 17.41 -14.85
CA ASN A 155 3.38 17.41 -13.58
C ASN A 155 2.57 18.13 -12.49
N THR A 156 1.91 19.24 -12.80
CA THR A 156 1.03 19.96 -11.86
C THR A 156 -0.26 19.19 -11.58
N ALA A 157 -0.87 18.58 -12.59
CA ALA A 157 -2.05 17.71 -12.45
C ALA A 157 -1.77 16.53 -11.52
N PHE A 158 -0.60 15.91 -11.69
CA PHE A 158 -0.15 14.83 -10.81
C PHE A 158 -0.02 15.30 -9.36
N VAL A 159 0.72 16.39 -9.13
CA VAL A 159 0.94 16.95 -7.78
C VAL A 159 -0.37 17.37 -7.14
N ASN A 160 -1.26 18.01 -7.91
CA ASN A 160 -2.60 18.40 -7.44
C ASN A 160 -3.46 17.20 -7.09
N SER A 161 -3.40 16.12 -7.87
CA SER A 161 -4.13 14.88 -7.58
C SER A 161 -3.65 14.22 -6.29
N VAL A 162 -2.33 14.16 -6.08
CA VAL A 162 -1.73 13.65 -4.84
C VAL A 162 -2.11 14.51 -3.64
N ARG A 163 -1.99 15.84 -3.76
CA ARG A 163 -2.35 16.78 -2.69
C ARG A 163 -3.84 16.63 -2.35
N ARG A 164 -4.70 16.59 -3.36
CA ARG A 164 -6.13 16.39 -3.19
C ARG A 164 -6.43 15.08 -2.46
N PHE A 165 -5.84 13.97 -2.87
CA PHE A 165 -6.05 12.70 -2.18
C PHE A 165 -5.65 12.74 -0.69
N ALA A 166 -4.51 13.35 -0.39
CA ALA A 166 -4.05 13.49 1.00
C ALA A 166 -4.91 14.46 1.83
N MET A 167 -5.50 15.48 1.22
CA MET A 167 -6.29 16.52 1.90
C MET A 167 -7.79 16.21 1.97
N ASP A 168 -8.33 15.47 0.99
CA ASP A 168 -9.74 15.07 0.92
C ASP A 168 -10.07 13.98 1.96
N VAL A 169 -9.05 13.32 2.50
CA VAL A 169 -9.22 12.34 3.59
C VAL A 169 -9.15 13.04 4.92
N ARG A 170 -10.16 12.77 5.77
CA ARG A 170 -10.22 13.33 7.13
C ARG A 170 -9.01 12.92 7.95
N GLU A 171 -8.51 11.72 7.70
CA GLU A 171 -7.37 11.14 8.36
C GLU A 171 -6.51 10.35 7.36
N LEU A 172 -5.34 10.89 6.97
CA LEU A 172 -4.35 10.13 6.20
C LEU A 172 -3.50 9.32 7.17
N ASP A 173 -3.81 8.04 7.26
CA ASP A 173 -3.11 7.04 8.07
C ASP A 173 -2.77 5.80 7.26
N ILE A 174 -1.92 4.94 7.83
CA ILE A 174 -1.49 3.71 7.17
C ILE A 174 -2.62 2.68 7.01
N ASP A 175 -3.60 2.65 7.91
CA ASP A 175 -4.72 1.71 7.83
C ASP A 175 -5.63 2.02 6.64
N LEU A 176 -5.86 3.31 6.37
CA LEU A 176 -6.55 3.80 5.19
C LEU A 176 -5.78 3.42 3.93
N ILE A 177 -4.46 3.61 3.91
CA ILE A 177 -3.62 3.24 2.77
C ILE A 177 -3.70 1.73 2.51
N ASP A 178 -3.61 0.90 3.55
CA ASP A 178 -3.72 -0.56 3.45
C ASP A 178 -5.11 -1.03 2.98
N SER A 179 -6.15 -0.19 3.16
CA SER A 179 -7.51 -0.45 2.66
C SER A 179 -7.69 -0.15 1.17
N ILE A 180 -6.70 0.45 0.50
CA ILE A 180 -6.77 0.78 -0.93
C ILE A 180 -6.17 -0.36 -1.74
N ASN A 181 -6.96 -0.93 -2.65
CA ASN A 181 -6.45 -1.92 -3.58
C ASN A 181 -5.46 -1.28 -4.59
N PRO A 182 -4.17 -1.67 -4.59
CA PRO A 182 -3.17 -1.05 -5.45
C PRO A 182 -3.31 -1.42 -6.94
N PHE A 183 -4.17 -2.39 -7.30
CA PHE A 183 -4.38 -2.86 -8.67
C PHE A 183 -5.74 -2.46 -9.27
N GLY A 184 -6.58 -1.72 -8.54
CA GLY A 184 -7.93 -1.39 -8.98
C GLY A 184 -8.01 -0.71 -10.35
N ALA A 185 -7.04 0.16 -10.69
CA ALA A 185 -7.01 0.81 -12.01
C ALA A 185 -6.71 -0.18 -13.15
N ALA A 186 -5.92 -1.22 -12.90
CA ALA A 186 -5.58 -2.24 -13.91
C ALA A 186 -6.83 -3.01 -14.33
N TYR A 187 -7.72 -3.35 -13.38
CA TYR A 187 -9.01 -3.97 -13.70
C TYR A 187 -9.84 -3.09 -14.64
N SER A 188 -9.96 -1.78 -14.36
CA SER A 188 -10.74 -0.85 -15.19
C SER A 188 -10.21 -0.73 -16.62
N ILE A 189 -8.90 -0.90 -16.83
CA ILE A 189 -8.29 -0.91 -18.16
C ILE A 189 -8.59 -2.23 -18.85
N LEU A 190 -8.36 -3.36 -18.18
CA LEU A 190 -8.60 -4.70 -18.72
C LEU A 190 -10.08 -4.91 -19.09
N SER A 191 -11.01 -4.42 -18.26
CA SER A 191 -12.44 -4.56 -18.50
C SER A 191 -12.93 -3.78 -19.73
N LYS A 192 -12.18 -2.78 -20.20
CA LYS A 192 -12.46 -2.07 -21.44
C LYS A 192 -11.90 -2.78 -22.67
N ALA A 193 -10.88 -3.62 -22.50
CA ALA A 193 -10.22 -4.33 -23.58
C ALA A 193 -10.72 -5.78 -23.78
N MET A 194 -11.37 -6.37 -22.77
CA MET A 194 -11.84 -7.76 -22.78
C MET A 194 -13.37 -7.84 -22.67
N ASN A 195 -13.95 -8.93 -23.19
CA ASN A 195 -15.38 -9.20 -23.05
C ASN A 195 -15.72 -9.78 -21.66
N GLU A 196 -16.99 -9.65 -21.28
CA GLU A 196 -17.47 -10.04 -19.95
C GLU A 196 -17.30 -11.54 -19.66
N GLU A 197 -17.50 -12.39 -20.67
CA GLU A 197 -17.37 -13.84 -20.54
C GLU A 197 -15.96 -14.26 -20.12
N ARG A 198 -14.91 -13.71 -20.77
CA ARG A 198 -13.52 -13.99 -20.41
C ARG A 198 -13.15 -13.45 -19.03
N LEU A 199 -13.66 -12.27 -18.67
CA LEU A 199 -13.44 -11.71 -17.33
C LEU A 199 -14.03 -12.61 -16.24
N ARG A 200 -15.28 -13.09 -16.44
CA ARG A 200 -15.93 -14.00 -15.50
C ARG A 200 -15.20 -15.33 -15.39
N ALA A 201 -14.71 -15.88 -16.50
CA ALA A 201 -13.94 -17.13 -16.49
C ALA A 201 -12.64 -17.01 -15.68
N ILE A 202 -11.90 -15.91 -15.85
CA ILE A 202 -10.67 -15.66 -15.08
C ILE A 202 -11.01 -15.43 -13.60
N GLN A 203 -12.06 -14.66 -13.29
CA GLN A 203 -12.52 -14.45 -11.90
C GLN A 203 -12.84 -15.77 -11.20
N ALA A 204 -13.55 -16.69 -11.85
CA ALA A 204 -13.88 -17.99 -11.28
C ALA A 204 -12.64 -18.83 -10.97
N ILE A 205 -11.63 -18.81 -11.85
CA ILE A 205 -10.36 -19.50 -11.64
C ILE A 205 -9.61 -18.93 -10.44
N VAL A 206 -9.55 -17.60 -10.32
CA VAL A 206 -8.85 -16.92 -9.21
C VAL A 206 -9.57 -17.18 -7.88
N GLN A 207 -10.90 -17.07 -7.84
CA GLN A 207 -11.69 -17.36 -6.64
C GLN A 207 -11.53 -18.82 -6.17
N ALA A 208 -11.46 -19.78 -7.10
CA ALA A 208 -11.26 -21.19 -6.76
C ALA A 208 -9.91 -21.45 -6.05
N LYS A 209 -8.87 -20.63 -6.30
CA LYS A 209 -7.56 -20.76 -5.62
C LYS A 209 -7.60 -20.33 -4.15
N ARG A 210 -8.60 -19.53 -3.72
CA ARG A 210 -8.68 -18.90 -2.40
C ARG A 210 -8.84 -19.88 -1.21
N MET A 211 -9.18 -21.14 -1.45
CA MET A 211 -9.80 -22.00 -0.43
C MET A 211 -8.87 -22.50 0.70
N THR A 212 -7.56 -22.22 0.67
CA THR A 212 -6.63 -22.68 1.72
C THR A 212 -5.66 -21.60 2.18
N ILE A 213 -5.71 -21.24 3.47
CA ILE A 213 -4.66 -20.44 4.13
C ILE A 213 -3.40 -21.30 4.20
N SER A 214 -2.31 -20.86 3.57
CA SER A 214 -1.01 -21.51 3.68
C SER A 214 -0.39 -21.31 5.07
N PRO A 215 0.58 -22.14 5.51
CA PRO A 215 1.28 -21.92 6.77
C PRO A 215 1.93 -20.54 6.88
N GLU A 216 2.45 -20.01 5.78
CA GLU A 216 3.11 -18.70 5.77
C GLU A 216 2.09 -17.56 5.90
N GLU A 217 0.98 -17.61 5.16
CA GLU A 217 -0.11 -16.62 5.32
C GLU A 217 -0.72 -16.67 6.72
N ALA A 218 -0.90 -17.87 7.28
CA ALA A 218 -1.38 -18.04 8.64
C ALA A 218 -0.46 -17.35 9.65
N LYS A 219 0.87 -17.50 9.50
CA LYS A 219 1.86 -16.81 10.35
C LYS A 219 1.70 -15.29 10.26
N GLN A 220 1.58 -14.75 9.04
CA GLN A 220 1.40 -13.31 8.83
C GLN A 220 0.11 -12.78 9.45
N LEU A 221 -1.02 -13.45 9.19
CA LEU A 221 -2.31 -13.09 9.78
C LEU A 221 -2.29 -13.20 11.31
N ALA A 222 -1.55 -14.17 11.87
CA ALA A 222 -1.35 -14.29 13.31
C ALA A 222 -0.52 -13.13 13.88
N THR A 223 0.55 -12.71 13.21
CA THR A 223 1.32 -11.51 13.60
C THR A 223 0.43 -10.26 13.59
N ARG A 224 -0.42 -10.09 12.56
CA ARG A 224 -1.40 -9.00 12.51
C ARG A 224 -2.45 -9.11 13.63
N ALA A 225 -2.91 -10.31 13.96
CA ALA A 225 -3.81 -10.53 15.09
C ALA A 225 -3.18 -10.14 16.44
N VAL A 226 -1.86 -10.33 16.61
CA VAL A 226 -1.12 -9.85 17.79
C VAL A 226 -1.05 -8.33 17.83
N MET A 227 -0.76 -7.68 16.70
CA MET A 227 -0.79 -6.21 16.59
C MET A 227 -2.18 -5.66 16.92
N PHE A 228 -3.24 -6.24 16.33
CA PHE A 228 -4.62 -5.91 16.64
C PHE A 228 -4.93 -6.03 18.15
N LYS A 229 -4.44 -7.09 18.80
CA LYS A 229 -4.62 -7.28 20.24
C LYS A 229 -3.92 -6.19 21.06
N ARG A 230 -2.71 -5.80 20.66
CA ARG A 230 -1.97 -4.72 21.33
C ARG A 230 -2.74 -3.40 21.23
N ASP A 231 -3.28 -3.10 20.06
CA ASP A 231 -3.86 -1.79 19.79
C ASP A 231 -5.32 -1.68 20.28
N ARG A 232 -6.08 -2.78 20.25
CA ARG A 232 -7.51 -2.83 20.64
C ARG A 232 -7.76 -3.46 22.01
N ALA A 233 -6.71 -3.90 22.70
CA ALA A 233 -6.75 -4.65 23.97
C ALA A 233 -7.63 -5.93 23.93
N ARG A 234 -7.94 -6.46 22.75
CA ARG A 234 -8.75 -7.67 22.54
C ARG A 234 -8.29 -8.42 21.30
N ILE A 235 -8.46 -9.75 21.29
CA ILE A 235 -8.18 -10.55 20.09
C ILE A 235 -9.22 -10.30 18.99
N PRO A 236 -8.86 -10.48 17.71
CA PRO A 236 -9.83 -10.44 16.61
C PRO A 236 -10.85 -11.60 16.73
N SER A 237 -12.09 -11.35 16.32
CA SER A 237 -13.19 -12.31 16.40
C SER A 237 -13.56 -12.91 15.04
N LEU A 238 -13.81 -14.23 15.01
CA LEU A 238 -14.37 -14.94 13.84
C LEU A 238 -15.80 -14.50 13.50
N THR A 239 -16.51 -13.87 14.44
CA THR A 239 -17.88 -13.37 14.26
C THR A 239 -17.95 -11.85 14.09
N ALA A 240 -16.80 -11.18 13.92
CA ALA A 240 -16.77 -9.75 13.72
C ALA A 240 -17.55 -9.33 12.45
N ALA A 241 -18.21 -8.17 12.51
CA ALA A 241 -18.84 -7.61 11.32
C ALA A 241 -17.79 -7.21 10.27
N ASP A 242 -16.61 -6.75 10.73
CA ASP A 242 -15.47 -6.44 9.88
C ASP A 242 -14.89 -7.72 9.24
N PRO A 243 -14.91 -7.85 7.90
CA PRO A 243 -14.30 -8.98 7.22
C PRO A 243 -12.80 -9.11 7.49
N TRP A 244 -12.08 -8.00 7.67
CA TRP A 244 -10.65 -8.05 7.92
C TRP A 244 -10.34 -8.62 9.32
N GLU A 245 -11.08 -8.18 10.35
CA GLU A 245 -11.00 -8.78 11.68
C GLU A 245 -11.29 -10.29 11.65
N ARG A 246 -12.33 -10.73 10.92
CA ARG A 246 -12.63 -12.17 10.77
C ARG A 246 -11.47 -12.92 10.13
N ARG A 247 -10.89 -12.35 9.07
CA ARG A 247 -9.76 -12.95 8.35
C ARG A 247 -8.53 -13.11 9.23
N MET A 248 -8.21 -12.10 10.05
CA MET A 248 -7.13 -12.18 11.05
C MET A 248 -7.40 -13.30 12.06
N ALA A 249 -8.64 -13.44 12.53
CA ALA A 249 -9.01 -14.50 13.46
C ALA A 249 -8.92 -15.91 12.83
N GLU A 250 -9.31 -16.07 11.56
CA GLU A 250 -9.13 -17.32 10.81
C GLU A 250 -7.66 -17.69 10.66
N GLY A 251 -6.82 -16.73 10.28
CA GLY A 251 -5.38 -16.92 10.14
C GLY A 251 -4.70 -17.29 11.46
N ALA A 252 -5.04 -16.61 12.56
CA ALA A 252 -4.55 -16.96 13.89
C ALA A 252 -4.94 -18.38 14.30
N LYS A 253 -6.17 -18.81 14.01
CA LYS A 253 -6.62 -20.19 14.24
C LYS A 253 -5.86 -21.20 13.38
N ALA A 254 -5.66 -20.90 12.10
CA ALA A 254 -4.88 -21.74 11.18
C ALA A 254 -3.41 -21.85 11.64
N PHE A 255 -2.81 -20.77 12.12
CA PHE A 255 -1.45 -20.75 12.65
C PHE A 255 -1.30 -21.69 13.84
N MET A 256 -2.23 -21.64 14.81
CA MET A 256 -2.21 -22.53 15.96
C MET A 256 -2.33 -24.01 15.54
N LYS A 257 -3.16 -24.30 14.54
CA LYS A 257 -3.27 -25.64 13.96
C LYS A 257 -1.96 -26.09 13.31
N PHE A 258 -1.38 -25.29 12.41
CA PHE A 258 -0.12 -25.61 11.75
C PHE A 258 1.05 -25.75 12.72
N LYS A 259 1.06 -24.95 13.79
CA LYS A 259 2.03 -25.08 14.89
C LYS A 259 1.89 -26.43 15.59
N SER A 260 0.67 -26.88 15.89
CA SER A 260 0.45 -28.22 16.48
C SER A 260 0.82 -29.38 15.54
N GLU A 261 0.82 -29.13 14.22
CA GLU A 261 1.21 -30.09 13.19
C GLU A 261 2.72 -30.05 12.88
N GLY A 262 3.53 -29.27 13.61
CA GLY A 262 4.98 -29.18 13.43
C GLY A 262 5.41 -28.45 12.15
N LYS A 263 4.53 -27.67 11.51
CA LYS A 263 4.82 -27.01 10.22
C LYS A 263 5.84 -25.87 10.31
N TYR A 264 6.15 -25.39 11.51
CA TYR A 264 7.10 -24.29 11.76
C TYR A 264 8.36 -24.73 12.50
N GLU A 265 8.50 -26.01 12.81
CA GLU A 265 9.70 -26.57 13.44
C GLU A 265 10.69 -26.95 12.33
N ARG A 266 11.48 -25.97 11.90
CA ARG A 266 12.65 -26.15 11.04
C ARG A 266 13.80 -25.28 11.54
#